data_AF-A0A954X0X2-F1
#
_entry.id   AF-A0A954X0X2-F1
#
_cell.length_a   1.000
_cell.length_b   1.000
_cell.length_c   1.000
_cell.angle_alpha   90.00
_cell.angle_beta   90.00
_cell.angle_gamma   90.00
#
_symmetry.space_group_name_H-M   'P 1'
#
loop_
_entity.id
_entity.type
_entity.pdbx_description
1 polymer ?
#
loop_
_entity_poly.entity_id
_entity_poly.type
_entity_poly.pdbx_seq_one_letter_code
_entity_poly.pdbx_strand_id
1 'polypeptide(L)'
;DDGEIAPLDVLLLINHLNQFGAGPTDAAGVRPGTFVDTSGDDQVSPIDALLVINHLNNVTGSRLIAMRESRASLAREAERVVSLPDSSSDAGRPVLTFDLRTRLDSTSNSAASDVLNVLLFDPTDPTKPLLELGDLNAPLLAVNESRAEFDPRIVTMRQEQVEIDLSSLRGSDQIGVRIQLLSLDGDDGSRFVVENLETQTRLEPTLEFAFAETDIPTLAPGPAVDGAAFVAADQVVVDVDNVIFDSRAGRLVADIRATNRGPSLGREMIAVIEGLPSGVNVLNASGMTTVGSPFINLEPAAPRGGLRANATTTPIRVEFDVTDAPAVDFDLRIRRGALNSAPTLASLGILTMHPGEVRTIQLAATDADGDPLAYSLTPLAGQPPLPTMSLNQAGELTLRPMPDQLGSFQFELRVSDGAVATTEVVQLDIVADPNVTTRISGVVRSTN
;
A
#
# COMPACT_ATOMS: atom_id res chain seq x y z
N ASP A 1 -22.08 41.95 27.96
CA ASP A 1 -21.68 43.13 28.77
C ASP A 1 -20.69 42.75 29.88
N ASP A 2 -19.95 41.66 29.68
CA ASP A 2 -18.82 41.20 30.50
C ASP A 2 -17.49 41.32 29.74
N GLY A 3 -17.50 41.76 28.48
CA GLY A 3 -16.32 41.88 27.63
C GLY A 3 -15.78 40.55 27.10
N GLU A 4 -16.51 39.46 27.32
CA GLU A 4 -16.20 38.13 26.79
C GLU A 4 -17.16 37.78 25.66
N ILE A 5 -16.70 36.95 24.71
CA ILE A 5 -17.54 36.41 23.64
C ILE A 5 -18.12 35.08 24.12
N ALA A 6 -19.45 35.00 24.27
CA ALA A 6 -20.19 33.86 24.76
C ALA A 6 -21.28 33.37 23.77
N PRO A 7 -21.75 32.11 23.87
CA PRO A 7 -22.84 31.61 23.02
C PRO A 7 -24.14 32.43 23.07
N LEU A 8 -24.36 33.15 24.18
CA LEU A 8 -25.48 34.06 24.33
C LEU A 8 -25.41 35.25 23.35
N ASP A 9 -24.21 35.71 22.97
CA ASP A 9 -24.04 36.84 22.05
C ASP A 9 -24.51 36.49 20.64
N VAL A 10 -24.27 35.26 20.18
CA VAL A 10 -24.81 34.75 18.91
C VAL A 10 -26.33 34.76 18.92
N LEU A 11 -26.95 34.34 20.03
CA LEU A 11 -28.41 34.32 20.14
C LEU A 11 -28.99 35.73 20.11
N LEU A 12 -28.33 36.71 20.73
CA LEU A 12 -28.74 38.12 20.67
C LEU A 12 -28.64 38.68 19.25
N LEU A 13 -27.55 38.37 18.53
CA LEU A 13 -27.34 38.74 17.13
C LEU A 13 -28.40 38.15 16.19
N ILE A 14 -28.65 36.84 16.29
CA ILE A 14 -29.65 36.16 15.44
C ILE A 14 -31.06 36.69 15.72
N ASN A 15 -31.41 36.88 17.00
CA ASN A 15 -32.71 37.45 17.36
C ASN A 15 -32.86 38.89 16.86
N HIS A 16 -31.80 39.69 16.92
CA HIS A 16 -31.79 41.05 16.38
C HIS A 16 -32.01 41.03 14.86
N LEU A 17 -31.24 40.24 14.12
CA LEU A 17 -31.35 40.12 12.66
C LEU A 17 -32.73 39.60 12.23
N ASN A 18 -33.31 38.65 12.96
CA ASN A 18 -34.64 38.14 12.66
C ASN A 18 -35.75 39.16 12.96
N GLN A 19 -35.55 40.04 13.94
CA GLN A 19 -36.55 41.02 14.35
C GLN A 19 -36.48 42.33 13.54
N PHE A 20 -35.28 42.78 13.19
CA PHE A 20 -35.05 44.11 12.61
C PHE A 20 -34.40 44.08 11.22
N GLY A 21 -33.89 42.93 10.78
CA GLY A 21 -33.09 42.81 9.56
C GLY A 21 -31.65 43.31 9.75
N ALA A 22 -30.88 43.32 8.66
CA ALA A 22 -29.56 43.93 8.65
C ALA A 22 -29.68 45.47 8.53
N GLY A 23 -28.84 46.21 9.25
CA GLY A 23 -28.87 47.66 9.22
C GLY A 23 -27.88 48.32 10.18
N PRO A 24 -27.90 49.67 10.25
CA PRO A 24 -26.99 50.44 11.09
C PRO A 24 -27.11 50.08 12.58
N THR A 25 -26.01 50.12 13.31
CA THR A 25 -25.96 49.84 14.76
C THR A 25 -26.78 50.82 15.61
N ASP A 26 -27.09 52.01 15.08
CA ASP A 26 -27.92 53.04 15.71
C ASP A 26 -29.44 52.89 15.42
N ALA A 27 -29.83 51.82 14.69
CA ALA A 27 -31.22 51.54 14.39
C ALA A 27 -32.03 51.22 15.67
N ALA A 28 -33.29 51.67 15.70
CA ALA A 28 -34.18 51.53 16.84
C ALA A 28 -34.39 50.04 17.22
N GLY A 29 -33.80 49.61 18.34
CA GLY A 29 -33.95 48.24 18.84
C GLY A 29 -32.72 47.67 19.55
N VAL A 30 -31.53 48.25 19.32
CA VAL A 30 -30.30 47.87 20.03
C VAL A 30 -30.31 48.49 21.43
N ARG A 31 -30.28 47.67 22.48
CA ARG A 31 -30.19 48.18 23.86
C ARG A 31 -28.79 48.80 24.07
N PRO A 32 -28.69 49.99 24.70
CA PRO A 32 -27.40 50.57 25.06
C PRO A 32 -26.56 49.56 25.88
N GLY A 33 -25.32 49.29 25.45
CA GLY A 33 -24.43 48.30 26.07
C GLY A 33 -24.42 46.90 25.42
N THR A 34 -25.14 46.69 24.32
CA THR A 34 -25.07 45.43 23.55
C THR A 34 -24.16 45.62 22.35
N PHE A 35 -23.01 44.95 22.31
CA PHE A 35 -22.08 44.96 21.18
C PHE A 35 -22.56 43.98 20.11
N VAL A 36 -23.38 44.46 19.17
CA VAL A 36 -23.96 43.67 18.07
C VAL A 36 -23.23 43.85 16.74
N ASP A 37 -22.30 44.79 16.64
CA ASP A 37 -21.37 44.91 15.52
C ASP A 37 -20.01 44.38 15.98
N THR A 38 -19.67 43.21 15.46
CA THR A 38 -18.41 42.51 15.79
C THR A 38 -17.37 42.62 14.69
N SER A 39 -17.80 43.03 13.50
CA SER A 39 -16.92 43.33 12.38
C SER A 39 -16.32 44.74 12.45
N GLY A 40 -16.94 45.65 13.22
CA GLY A 40 -16.53 47.02 13.44
C GLY A 40 -16.85 47.95 12.26
N ASP A 41 -17.87 47.62 11.47
CA ASP A 41 -18.28 48.37 10.27
C ASP A 41 -19.51 49.27 10.46
N ASP A 42 -19.94 49.46 11.71
CA ASP A 42 -21.14 50.18 12.14
C ASP A 42 -22.45 49.59 11.58
N GLN A 43 -22.43 48.35 11.09
CA GLN A 43 -23.61 47.60 10.65
C GLN A 43 -23.81 46.38 11.55
N VAL A 44 -25.06 45.98 11.74
CA VAL A 44 -25.42 44.67 12.24
C VAL A 44 -25.86 43.83 11.05
N SER A 45 -25.09 42.80 10.71
CA SER A 45 -25.39 41.92 9.58
C SER A 45 -25.11 40.45 9.90
N PRO A 46 -25.48 39.50 9.02
CA PRO A 46 -25.16 38.09 9.21
C PRO A 46 -23.65 37.81 9.37
N ILE A 47 -22.77 38.71 8.92
CA ILE A 47 -21.32 38.55 9.12
C ILE A 47 -20.93 38.62 10.59
N ASP A 48 -21.61 39.46 11.38
CA ASP A 48 -21.33 39.64 12.79
C ASP A 48 -21.66 38.38 13.59
N ALA A 49 -22.82 37.78 13.30
CA ALA A 49 -23.19 36.48 13.86
C ALA A 49 -22.16 35.40 13.48
N LEU A 50 -21.67 35.40 12.24
CA LEU A 50 -20.69 34.43 11.76
C LEU A 50 -19.33 34.60 12.45
N LEU A 51 -18.87 35.83 12.68
CA LEU A 51 -17.61 36.12 13.39
C LEU A 51 -17.66 35.61 14.82
N VAL A 52 -18.77 35.84 15.53
CA VAL A 52 -18.97 35.33 16.90
C VAL A 52 -19.04 33.79 16.91
N ILE A 53 -19.77 33.17 15.97
CA ILE A 53 -19.84 31.71 15.85
C ILE A 53 -18.45 31.12 15.59
N ASN A 54 -17.68 31.69 14.66
CA ASN A 54 -16.33 31.24 14.36
C ASN A 54 -15.38 31.43 15.55
N HIS A 55 -15.50 32.54 16.27
CA HIS A 55 -14.73 32.79 17.48
C HIS A 55 -15.07 31.77 18.57
N LEU A 56 -16.35 31.47 18.81
CA LEU A 56 -16.78 30.44 19.76
C LEU A 56 -16.35 29.04 19.32
N ASN A 57 -16.43 28.71 18.04
CA ASN A 57 -15.93 27.44 17.53
C ASN A 57 -14.41 27.30 17.74
N ASN A 58 -13.66 28.41 17.69
CA ASN A 58 -12.23 28.43 18.01
C ASN A 58 -11.95 28.33 19.52
N VAL A 59 -12.65 29.13 20.34
CA VAL A 59 -12.36 29.31 21.78
C VAL A 59 -13.05 28.27 22.67
N THR A 60 -14.30 27.89 22.38
CA THR A 60 -15.08 26.97 23.21
C THR A 60 -14.81 25.49 22.93
N GLY A 61 -13.85 25.17 22.05
CA GLY A 61 -13.49 23.79 21.75
C GLY A 61 -14.72 23.02 21.29
N SER A 62 -15.29 23.39 20.14
CA SER A 62 -16.21 22.48 19.49
C SER A 62 -15.42 21.21 19.20
N ARG A 63 -15.59 20.21 20.06
CA ARG A 63 -14.98 18.88 20.03
C ARG A 63 -15.40 18.10 18.77
N LEU A 64 -16.19 18.73 17.90
CA LEU A 64 -16.86 18.20 16.73
C LEU A 64 -16.18 18.73 15.47
N ILE A 65 -15.54 17.85 14.70
CA ILE A 65 -15.13 18.10 13.32
C ILE A 65 -16.03 17.28 12.42
N ALA A 66 -16.94 17.94 11.71
CA ALA A 66 -17.83 17.27 10.76
C ALA A 66 -17.36 17.55 9.32
N MET A 67 -17.08 16.48 8.58
CA MET A 67 -16.71 16.53 7.18
C MET A 67 -17.75 15.85 6.33
N ARG A 68 -17.95 16.42 5.15
CA ARG A 68 -18.76 15.85 4.09
C ARG A 68 -17.98 15.97 2.80
N GLU A 69 -18.01 14.89 2.05
CA GLU A 69 -17.47 14.76 0.71
C GLU A 69 -17.99 15.84 -0.25
N SER A 70 -17.25 16.11 -1.32
CA SER A 70 -17.56 17.17 -2.26
C SER A 70 -16.90 16.94 -3.62
N ARG A 71 -17.71 16.76 -4.66
CA ARG A 71 -17.25 16.64 -6.05
C ARG A 71 -16.44 17.83 -6.57
N ALA A 72 -16.55 18.98 -5.92
CA ALA A 72 -15.81 20.19 -6.32
C ALA A 72 -14.34 20.20 -5.85
N SER A 73 -13.90 19.26 -5.01
CA SER A 73 -12.57 19.29 -4.41
C SER A 73 -12.11 17.88 -4.07
N LEU A 74 -10.91 17.48 -4.52
CA LEU A 74 -10.29 16.21 -4.10
C LEU A 74 -10.19 16.07 -2.58
N ALA A 75 -9.79 17.13 -1.88
CA ALA A 75 -9.52 17.07 -0.45
C ALA A 75 -10.30 18.13 0.33
N ARG A 76 -10.76 17.75 1.52
CA ARG A 76 -11.25 18.64 2.55
C ARG A 76 -10.48 18.43 3.83
N GLU A 77 -9.96 19.51 4.39
CA GLU A 77 -9.11 19.45 5.56
C GLU A 77 -9.70 20.25 6.71
N ALA A 78 -9.51 19.74 7.92
CA ALA A 78 -9.69 20.49 9.15
C ALA A 78 -8.47 20.28 10.03
N GLU A 79 -7.94 21.37 10.54
CA GLU A 79 -6.78 21.36 11.42
C GLU A 79 -7.20 21.80 12.83
N ARG A 80 -6.64 21.13 13.85
CA ARG A 80 -6.82 21.49 15.24
C ARG A 80 -5.50 21.42 15.98
N VAL A 81 -5.14 22.48 16.69
CA VAL A 81 -4.02 22.45 17.62
C VAL A 81 -4.52 22.00 18.99
N VAL A 82 -3.85 21.03 19.58
CA VAL A 82 -4.12 20.53 20.94
C VAL A 82 -2.85 20.60 21.78
N SER A 83 -2.99 21.00 23.04
CA SER A 83 -1.89 21.01 24.00
C SER A 83 -1.61 19.60 24.48
N LEU A 84 -0.34 19.24 24.65
CA LEU A 84 0.05 17.97 25.25
C LEU A 84 -0.07 18.04 26.78
N PRO A 85 -0.35 16.92 27.46
CA PRO A 85 -0.33 16.86 28.92
C PRO A 85 1.08 17.14 29.45
N ASP A 86 1.19 17.83 30.58
CA ASP A 86 2.48 18.13 31.21
C ASP A 86 3.31 16.84 31.38
N SER A 87 4.48 16.80 30.74
CA SER A 87 5.43 15.67 30.81
C SER A 87 6.12 15.52 32.18
N SER A 88 5.65 16.24 33.21
CA SER A 88 6.26 16.31 34.54
C SER A 88 5.80 15.22 35.50
N SER A 89 4.82 14.39 35.11
CA SER A 89 4.38 13.25 35.90
C SER A 89 4.91 11.94 35.31
N ASP A 90 5.91 11.33 35.96
CA ASP A 90 6.56 10.05 35.60
C ASP A 90 5.62 8.81 35.60
N ALA A 91 4.29 8.99 35.69
CA ALA A 91 3.35 7.92 35.98
C ALA A 91 2.48 7.47 34.80
N GLY A 92 2.57 8.10 33.62
CA GLY A 92 1.74 7.72 32.48
C GLY A 92 2.24 8.22 31.13
N ARG A 93 1.67 7.67 30.05
CA ARG A 93 1.99 8.04 28.67
C ARG A 93 0.98 9.06 28.11
N PRO A 94 1.41 10.04 27.30
CA PRO A 94 0.50 10.95 26.63
C PRO A 94 -0.21 10.24 25.46
N VAL A 95 -1.52 10.39 25.37
CA VAL A 95 -2.34 9.84 24.28
C VAL A 95 -3.26 10.90 23.69
N LEU A 96 -3.51 10.85 22.38
CA LEU A 96 -4.60 11.58 21.73
C LEU A 96 -5.80 10.64 21.63
N THR A 97 -6.97 11.09 22.07
CA THR A 97 -8.22 10.33 22.01
C THR A 97 -9.29 11.10 21.26
N PHE A 98 -10.08 10.40 20.47
CA PHE A 98 -11.29 10.93 19.83
C PHE A 98 -12.27 9.82 19.48
N ASP A 99 -13.54 10.20 19.31
CA ASP A 99 -14.57 9.34 18.75
C ASP A 99 -14.70 9.64 17.24
N LEU A 100 -14.53 8.62 16.42
CA LEU A 100 -14.64 8.67 14.97
C LEU A 100 -15.91 7.95 14.52
N ARG A 101 -16.86 8.74 14.01
CA ARG A 101 -18.06 8.23 13.35
C ARG A 101 -17.95 8.41 11.85
N THR A 102 -18.09 7.32 11.12
CA THR A 102 -18.03 7.31 9.66
C THR A 102 -19.37 6.84 9.09
N ARG A 103 -19.80 7.47 8.00
CA ARG A 103 -20.82 6.98 7.09
C ARG A 103 -20.26 7.13 5.70
N LEU A 104 -19.55 6.10 5.28
CA LEU A 104 -19.02 6.00 3.94
C LEU A 104 -20.12 5.49 3.01
N ASP A 105 -20.26 6.12 1.86
CA ASP A 105 -21.07 5.56 0.79
C ASP A 105 -20.32 4.36 0.20
N SER A 106 -21.02 3.39 -0.37
CA SER A 106 -20.42 2.22 -1.04
C SER A 106 -21.04 1.97 -2.40
N THR A 107 -21.62 3.01 -3.00
CA THR A 107 -22.39 2.90 -4.24
C THR A 107 -21.54 2.91 -5.51
N SER A 108 -20.23 3.07 -5.40
CA SER A 108 -19.31 3.09 -6.54
C SER A 108 -18.59 1.75 -6.74
N ASN A 109 -18.28 1.43 -8.01
CA ASN A 109 -17.34 0.37 -8.40
C ASN A 109 -15.97 0.99 -8.76
N SER A 110 -15.63 2.14 -8.16
CA SER A 110 -14.37 2.82 -8.41
C SER A 110 -13.19 1.96 -7.94
N ALA A 111 -12.04 2.14 -8.58
CA ALA A 111 -10.80 1.50 -8.15
C ALA A 111 -10.24 2.11 -6.85
N ALA A 112 -10.61 3.33 -6.49
CA ALA A 112 -10.22 3.98 -5.26
C ALA A 112 -11.46 4.45 -4.49
N SER A 113 -11.60 4.02 -3.23
CA SER A 113 -12.68 4.46 -2.33
C SER A 113 -12.27 5.73 -1.60
N ASP A 114 -13.25 6.48 -1.10
CA ASP A 114 -13.01 7.63 -0.25
C ASP A 114 -12.17 7.28 0.98
N VAL A 115 -11.23 8.17 1.32
CA VAL A 115 -10.31 7.95 2.44
C VAL A 115 -10.36 9.12 3.42
N LEU A 116 -10.53 8.80 4.69
CA LEU A 116 -10.28 9.72 5.80
C LEU A 116 -8.89 9.47 6.39
N ASN A 117 -8.01 10.45 6.27
CA ASN A 117 -6.69 10.47 6.87
C ASN A 117 -6.66 11.30 8.16
N VAL A 118 -5.94 10.79 9.16
CA VAL A 118 -5.58 11.50 10.39
C VAL A 118 -4.07 11.64 10.45
N LEU A 119 -3.58 12.88 10.45
CA LEU A 119 -2.17 13.22 10.45
C LEU A 119 -1.81 14.11 11.64
N LEU A 120 -0.55 14.04 12.08
CA LEU A 120 0.01 14.96 13.07
C LEU A 120 1.09 15.84 12.44
N PHE A 121 1.03 17.14 12.74
CA PHE A 121 1.96 18.14 12.22
C PHE A 121 2.45 19.10 13.31
N ASP A 122 3.60 19.72 13.09
CA ASP A 122 4.15 20.72 14.00
C ASP A 122 3.35 22.03 13.85
N PRO A 123 2.67 22.54 14.91
CA PRO A 123 1.92 23.79 14.80
C PRO A 123 2.74 24.99 14.33
N THR A 124 4.05 24.97 14.57
CA THR A 124 4.98 26.05 14.18
C THR A 124 5.49 25.90 12.76
N ASP A 125 5.48 24.68 12.22
CA ASP A 125 5.73 24.37 10.82
C ASP A 125 4.75 23.30 10.33
N PRO A 126 3.56 23.68 9.86
CA PRO A 126 2.53 22.71 9.49
C PRO A 126 2.84 21.89 8.23
N THR A 127 4.00 22.10 7.60
CA THR A 127 4.54 21.26 6.53
C THR A 127 5.35 20.08 7.07
N LYS A 128 5.72 20.12 8.35
CA LYS A 128 6.55 19.12 9.00
C LYS A 128 5.68 18.12 9.79
N PRO A 129 5.65 16.84 9.40
CA PRO A 129 4.98 15.80 10.19
C PRO A 129 5.73 15.55 11.51
N LEU A 130 4.99 15.20 12.57
CA LEU A 130 5.56 15.03 13.92
C LEU A 130 6.00 13.60 14.27
N LEU A 131 5.42 12.58 13.62
CA LEU A 131 5.89 11.19 13.75
C LEU A 131 6.63 10.77 12.47
N GLU A 132 7.89 10.38 12.64
CA GLU A 132 8.69 9.70 11.60
C GLU A 132 8.24 8.24 11.48
N LEU A 133 7.04 8.02 10.94
CA LEU A 133 6.65 6.74 10.37
C LEU A 133 6.97 6.83 8.88
N GLY A 134 7.90 6.00 8.40
CA GLY A 134 8.46 5.96 7.04
C GLY A 134 7.72 6.72 5.93
N ASP A 135 8.50 7.51 5.18
CA ASP A 135 8.09 8.50 4.18
C ASP A 135 7.25 9.67 4.73
N LEU A 136 7.75 10.88 4.45
CA LEU A 136 7.21 12.16 4.89
C LEU A 136 5.69 12.24 4.61
N ASN A 137 4.87 12.37 5.67
CA ASN A 137 3.40 12.53 5.64
C ASN A 137 2.54 11.24 5.59
N ALA A 138 3.06 10.07 6.01
CA ALA A 138 2.20 8.91 6.22
C ALA A 138 1.09 9.19 7.26
N PRO A 139 -0.20 8.91 6.97
CA PRO A 139 -1.28 9.07 7.92
C PRO A 139 -1.10 8.09 9.09
N LEU A 140 -1.41 8.53 10.31
CA LEU A 140 -1.42 7.65 11.48
C LEU A 140 -2.59 6.66 11.42
N LEU A 141 -3.69 7.13 10.84
CA LEU A 141 -4.90 6.37 10.61
C LEU A 141 -5.46 6.81 9.25
N ALA A 142 -5.65 5.85 8.35
CA ALA A 142 -6.44 6.00 7.15
C ALA A 142 -7.67 5.09 7.24
N VAL A 143 -8.87 5.62 7.01
CA VAL A 143 -10.11 4.84 7.03
C VAL A 143 -10.81 4.99 5.69
N ASN A 144 -11.06 3.86 5.03
CA ASN A 144 -11.85 3.77 3.81
C ASN A 144 -13.07 2.87 4.03
N GLU A 145 -13.83 2.63 2.96
CA GLU A 145 -15.09 1.85 3.02
C GLU A 145 -14.91 0.41 3.50
N SER A 146 -13.75 -0.17 3.20
CA SER A 146 -13.48 -1.59 3.42
C SER A 146 -12.71 -1.86 4.71
N ARG A 147 -11.90 -0.90 5.17
CA ARG A 147 -10.96 -1.12 6.29
C ARG A 147 -10.38 0.18 6.86
N ALA A 148 -9.71 0.02 8.00
CA ALA A 148 -8.84 1.03 8.59
C ALA A 148 -7.37 0.55 8.54
N GLU A 149 -6.47 1.42 8.12
CA GLU A 149 -5.03 1.22 8.03
C GLU A 149 -4.34 2.09 9.07
N PHE A 150 -3.54 1.47 9.95
CA PHE A 150 -2.79 2.16 11.00
C PHE A 150 -1.70 1.24 11.56
N ASP A 151 -0.65 1.82 12.15
CA ASP A 151 0.35 1.07 12.90
C ASP A 151 -0.21 0.69 14.29
N PRO A 152 -0.42 -0.60 14.59
CA PRO A 152 -1.00 -1.03 15.87
C PRO A 152 -0.08 -0.78 17.08
N ARG A 153 1.20 -0.44 16.87
CA ARG A 153 2.12 -0.01 17.95
C ARG A 153 1.80 1.40 18.44
N ILE A 154 1.15 2.21 17.60
CA ILE A 154 0.91 3.63 17.87
C ILE A 154 -0.58 3.91 17.99
N VAL A 155 -1.41 3.29 17.15
CA VAL A 155 -2.86 3.53 17.13
C VAL A 155 -3.61 2.30 17.64
N THR A 156 -4.51 2.54 18.58
CA THR A 156 -5.51 1.57 19.03
C THR A 156 -6.89 2.07 18.62
N MET A 157 -7.63 1.27 17.86
CA MET A 157 -9.01 1.55 17.49
C MET A 157 -9.96 0.53 18.12
N ARG A 158 -10.96 1.00 18.87
CA ARG A 158 -12.00 0.19 19.52
C ARG A 158 -13.37 0.73 19.17
N GLN A 159 -14.04 0.10 18.20
CA GLN A 159 -15.31 0.60 17.65
C GLN A 159 -15.12 2.01 17.08
N GLU A 160 -15.82 3.00 17.61
CA GLU A 160 -15.71 4.41 17.22
C GLU A 160 -14.56 5.12 17.96
N GLN A 161 -13.98 4.54 19.02
CA GLN A 161 -12.94 5.22 19.80
C GLN A 161 -11.55 4.96 19.22
N VAL A 162 -10.80 6.03 18.97
CA VAL A 162 -9.39 6.00 18.55
C VAL A 162 -8.51 6.54 19.68
N GLU A 163 -7.42 5.82 19.98
CA GLU A 163 -6.34 6.24 20.88
C GLU A 163 -5.03 6.20 20.09
N ILE A 164 -4.27 7.29 20.09
CA ILE A 164 -2.95 7.41 19.45
C ILE A 164 -1.91 7.67 20.53
N ASP A 165 -0.89 6.83 20.59
CA ASP A 165 0.26 7.00 21.49
C ASP A 165 1.16 8.13 21.01
N LEU A 166 1.36 9.14 21.86
CA LEU A 166 2.18 10.32 21.57
C LEU A 166 3.53 10.27 22.29
N SER A 167 3.90 9.16 22.90
CA SER A 167 5.11 9.02 23.72
C SER A 167 6.42 9.27 22.94
N SER A 168 6.38 9.07 21.62
CA SER A 168 7.51 9.34 20.73
C SER A 168 7.73 10.83 20.46
N LEU A 169 6.71 11.67 20.70
CA LEU A 169 6.75 13.11 20.44
C LEU A 169 7.46 13.84 21.59
N ARG A 170 8.79 13.90 21.51
CA ARG A 170 9.61 14.60 22.51
C ARG A 170 9.71 16.09 22.21
N GLY A 171 9.46 16.94 23.21
CA GLY A 171 9.83 18.36 23.19
C GLY A 171 8.84 19.31 22.51
N SER A 172 7.61 18.86 22.26
CA SER A 172 6.50 19.74 21.85
C SER A 172 5.51 19.90 23.00
N ASP A 173 5.03 21.12 23.26
CA ASP A 173 3.95 21.38 24.22
C ASP A 173 2.57 21.36 23.55
N GLN A 174 2.57 21.41 22.22
CA GLN A 174 1.37 21.41 21.38
C GLN A 174 1.62 20.57 20.13
N ILE A 175 0.56 19.97 19.61
CA ILE A 175 0.57 19.24 18.34
C ILE A 175 -0.58 19.72 17.46
N GLY A 176 -0.35 19.72 16.16
CA GLY A 176 -1.40 19.91 15.17
C GLY A 176 -1.98 18.56 14.76
N VAL A 177 -3.30 18.45 14.75
CA VAL A 177 -4.04 17.31 14.22
C VAL A 177 -4.71 17.77 12.94
N ARG A 178 -4.37 17.15 11.81
CA ARG A 178 -5.06 17.35 10.53
C ARG A 178 -5.94 16.15 10.25
N ILE A 179 -7.23 16.40 10.08
CA ILE A 179 -8.17 15.45 9.50
C ILE A 179 -8.30 15.83 8.03
N GLN A 180 -8.18 14.86 7.13
CA GLN A 180 -8.27 15.07 5.70
C GLN A 180 -9.20 14.03 5.10
N LEU A 181 -10.29 14.48 4.49
CA LEU A 181 -11.19 13.63 3.70
C LEU A 181 -10.82 13.77 2.22
N LEU A 182 -10.50 12.64 1.59
CA LEU A 182 -10.19 12.51 0.17
C LEU A 182 -11.39 11.90 -0.58
N SER A 183 -11.80 12.58 -1.65
CA SER A 183 -12.89 12.20 -2.55
C SER A 183 -12.34 11.55 -3.83
N LEU A 184 -12.40 10.21 -3.90
CA LEU A 184 -11.63 9.40 -4.87
C LEU A 184 -12.47 8.56 -5.85
N ASP A 185 -13.80 8.59 -5.74
CA ASP A 185 -14.70 7.85 -6.64
C ASP A 185 -15.79 8.72 -7.31
N GLY A 186 -15.73 10.04 -7.14
CA GLY A 186 -16.59 10.99 -7.82
C GLY A 186 -18.07 10.95 -7.41
N ASP A 187 -18.43 10.16 -6.38
CA ASP A 187 -19.79 10.11 -5.87
C ASP A 187 -20.06 11.24 -4.85
N ASP A 188 -21.15 11.15 -4.08
CA ASP A 188 -21.38 12.10 -2.99
C ASP A 188 -22.23 11.45 -1.91
N GLY A 189 -21.62 11.06 -0.81
CA GLY A 189 -22.36 10.40 0.26
C GLY A 189 -21.60 10.28 1.56
N SER A 190 -20.27 10.30 1.46
CA SER A 190 -19.38 10.09 2.59
C SER A 190 -19.44 11.23 3.60
N ARG A 191 -19.64 10.87 4.87
CA ARG A 191 -19.71 11.78 6.02
C ARG A 191 -18.88 11.25 7.16
N PHE A 192 -18.17 12.17 7.80
CA PHE A 192 -17.32 11.86 8.92
C PHE A 192 -17.53 12.86 10.03
N VAL A 193 -17.50 12.36 11.25
CA VAL A 193 -17.65 13.19 12.44
C VAL A 193 -16.60 12.71 13.44
N VAL A 194 -15.68 13.60 13.78
CA VAL A 194 -14.74 13.43 14.89
C VAL A 194 -15.31 14.18 16.09
N GLU A 195 -15.58 13.46 17.17
CA GLU A 195 -16.06 13.98 18.45
C GLU A 195 -14.96 13.81 19.52
N ASN A 196 -15.02 14.63 20.57
CA ASN A 196 -14.17 14.51 21.76
C ASN A 196 -12.65 14.45 21.49
N LEU A 197 -12.15 15.18 20.48
CA LEU A 197 -10.71 15.26 20.20
C LEU A 197 -9.96 15.96 21.35
N GLU A 198 -9.19 15.19 22.10
CA GLU A 198 -8.45 15.68 23.27
C GLU A 198 -7.23 14.81 23.59
N THR A 199 -6.27 15.38 24.33
CA THR A 199 -5.13 14.64 24.84
C THR A 199 -5.32 14.27 26.30
N GLN A 200 -4.87 13.07 26.69
CA GLN A 200 -4.94 12.59 28.07
C GLN A 200 -3.63 11.92 28.50
N THR A 201 -3.41 11.80 29.81
CA THR A 201 -2.34 10.96 30.37
C THR A 201 -2.92 9.60 30.74
N ARG A 202 -2.46 8.53 30.08
CA ARG A 202 -2.89 7.15 30.33
C ARG A 202 -1.97 6.49 31.36
N LEU A 203 -2.55 5.94 32.42
CA LEU A 203 -1.84 5.11 33.40
C LEU A 203 -1.79 3.66 32.88
N GLU A 204 -0.59 3.08 32.74
CA GLU A 204 -0.37 1.75 32.14
C GLU A 204 -0.86 0.58 33.03
N PRO A 205 -1.59 -0.39 32.46
CA PRO A 205 -1.32 -1.80 32.71
C PRO A 205 -0.55 -2.41 31.53
N THR A 206 0.61 -2.99 31.82
CA THR A 206 1.51 -3.58 30.82
C THR A 206 0.89 -4.77 30.10
N LEU A 207 0.59 -4.59 28.80
CA LEU A 207 0.42 -5.70 27.86
C LEU A 207 1.07 -5.31 26.52
N GLU A 208 2.35 -5.66 26.38
CA GLU A 208 3.05 -5.64 25.10
C GLU A 208 2.51 -6.77 24.22
N PHE A 209 1.66 -6.44 23.27
CA PHE A 209 1.46 -7.29 22.11
C PHE A 209 2.54 -6.95 21.09
N ALA A 210 3.58 -7.79 21.01
CA ALA A 210 4.50 -7.76 19.89
C ALA A 210 3.77 -8.31 18.66
N PHE A 211 3.27 -7.43 17.82
CA PHE A 211 2.81 -7.81 16.48
C PHE A 211 4.05 -8.02 15.59
N ALA A 212 4.10 -9.16 14.90
CA ALA A 212 5.09 -9.36 13.84
C ALA A 212 4.71 -8.44 12.67
N GLU A 213 5.49 -7.36 12.52
CA GLU A 213 5.44 -6.43 11.40
C GLU A 213 5.62 -7.21 10.11
N THR A 214 4.66 -7.11 9.20
CA THR A 214 4.88 -7.53 7.81
C THR A 214 4.74 -6.28 6.95
N ASP A 215 5.69 -5.36 7.09
CA ASP A 215 5.88 -4.29 6.11
C ASP A 215 6.21 -4.97 4.78
N ILE A 216 5.21 -5.08 3.92
CA ILE A 216 5.43 -5.52 2.54
C ILE A 216 6.07 -4.33 1.84
N PRO A 217 7.35 -4.42 1.41
CA PRO A 217 8.00 -3.32 0.75
C PRO A 217 7.25 -2.95 -0.53
N THR A 218 7.05 -1.67 -0.75
CA THR A 218 6.47 -1.14 -1.99
C THR A 218 7.55 -1.10 -3.07
N LEU A 219 7.15 -1.36 -4.31
CA LEU A 219 8.03 -1.33 -5.47
C LEU A 219 7.75 -0.09 -6.33
N ALA A 220 8.77 0.33 -7.08
CA ALA A 220 8.61 1.30 -8.14
C ALA A 220 7.95 0.66 -9.38
N PRO A 221 7.26 1.46 -10.22
CA PRO A 221 6.79 1.01 -11.53
C PRO A 221 7.89 0.37 -12.38
N GLY A 222 7.51 -0.63 -13.18
CA GLY A 222 8.41 -1.24 -14.15
C GLY A 222 8.82 -0.29 -15.29
N PRO A 223 9.80 -0.71 -16.12
CA PRO A 223 10.24 0.07 -17.26
C PRO A 223 9.12 0.27 -18.29
N ALA A 224 9.34 1.20 -19.22
CA ALA A 224 8.40 1.47 -20.30
C ALA A 224 8.22 0.26 -21.23
N VAL A 225 6.97 0.00 -21.61
CA VAL A 225 6.55 -1.10 -22.50
C VAL A 225 5.57 -0.60 -23.56
N ASP A 226 5.33 -1.38 -24.62
CA ASP A 226 4.31 -1.07 -25.61
C ASP A 226 2.90 -1.43 -25.10
N GLY A 227 2.12 -0.42 -24.75
CA GLY A 227 0.76 -0.59 -24.23
C GLY A 227 -0.27 -1.13 -25.25
N ALA A 228 0.09 -1.28 -26.53
CA ALA A 228 -0.80 -1.83 -27.56
C ALA A 228 -0.93 -3.36 -27.50
N ALA A 229 0.06 -4.06 -26.93
CA ALA A 229 0.14 -5.53 -26.92
C ALA A 229 -0.75 -6.21 -25.86
N PHE A 230 -1.34 -5.43 -24.95
CA PHE A 230 -2.06 -5.95 -23.79
C PHE A 230 -3.56 -6.11 -24.06
N VAL A 231 -4.21 -7.10 -23.45
CA VAL A 231 -5.66 -7.32 -23.52
C VAL A 231 -6.31 -7.14 -22.14
N ALA A 232 -7.61 -6.87 -22.09
CA ALA A 232 -8.33 -6.68 -20.82
C ALA A 232 -8.19 -7.92 -19.90
N ALA A 233 -8.07 -7.67 -18.59
CA ALA A 233 -7.98 -8.69 -17.56
C ALA A 233 -9.13 -8.52 -16.54
N ASP A 234 -10.37 -8.71 -16.99
CA ASP A 234 -11.59 -8.43 -16.20
C ASP A 234 -11.73 -9.24 -14.90
N GLN A 235 -10.93 -10.30 -14.75
CA GLN A 235 -10.90 -11.13 -13.54
C GLN A 235 -9.81 -10.71 -12.55
N VAL A 236 -9.13 -9.59 -12.79
CA VAL A 236 -8.14 -9.04 -11.86
C VAL A 236 -8.75 -7.83 -11.17
N VAL A 237 -8.79 -7.89 -9.84
CA VAL A 237 -9.27 -6.80 -8.99
C VAL A 237 -8.07 -5.98 -8.56
N VAL A 238 -8.22 -4.66 -8.53
CA VAL A 238 -7.20 -3.75 -8.03
C VAL A 238 -7.62 -3.25 -6.65
N ASP A 239 -6.72 -3.40 -5.70
CA ASP A 239 -6.83 -2.83 -4.37
C ASP A 239 -5.90 -1.61 -4.31
N VAL A 240 -6.41 -0.48 -3.80
CA VAL A 240 -5.66 0.77 -3.64
C VAL A 240 -5.55 1.08 -2.14
N ASP A 241 -4.31 1.21 -1.68
CA ASP A 241 -3.92 1.25 -0.27
C ASP A 241 -2.99 2.44 -0.02
N ASN A 242 -2.76 2.80 1.25
CA ASN A 242 -1.79 3.84 1.63
C ASN A 242 -1.96 5.15 0.84
N VAL A 243 -3.20 5.65 0.75
CA VAL A 243 -3.49 6.87 -0.01
C VAL A 243 -3.12 8.12 0.78
N ILE A 244 -2.18 8.89 0.26
CA ILE A 244 -1.61 10.07 0.91
C ILE A 244 -1.72 11.26 -0.03
N PHE A 245 -2.32 12.36 0.44
CA PHE A 245 -2.36 13.60 -0.32
C PHE A 245 -1.72 14.76 0.44
N ASP A 246 -0.68 15.33 -0.16
CA ASP A 246 -0.12 16.61 0.25
C ASP A 246 -0.80 17.72 -0.56
N SER A 247 -1.79 18.38 0.05
CA SER A 247 -2.56 19.46 -0.56
C SER A 247 -1.73 20.72 -0.86
N ARG A 248 -0.57 20.88 -0.22
CA ARG A 248 0.31 22.04 -0.41
C ARG A 248 1.27 21.82 -1.56
N ALA A 249 1.78 20.59 -1.68
CA ALA A 249 2.62 20.18 -2.79
C ALA A 249 1.81 19.79 -4.03
N GLY A 250 0.50 19.56 -3.90
CA GLY A 250 -0.34 19.01 -4.96
C GLY A 250 0.03 17.56 -5.28
N ARG A 251 0.54 16.78 -4.32
CA ARG A 251 1.06 15.43 -4.58
C ARG A 251 0.18 14.37 -3.95
N LEU A 252 -0.40 13.50 -4.77
CA LEU A 252 -1.14 12.32 -4.33
C LEU A 252 -0.28 11.08 -4.56
N VAL A 253 -0.20 10.21 -3.56
CA VAL A 253 0.51 8.93 -3.63
C VAL A 253 -0.45 7.85 -3.19
N ALA A 254 -0.41 6.70 -3.87
CA ALA A 254 -1.15 5.52 -3.47
C ALA A 254 -0.37 4.27 -3.85
N ASP A 255 -0.53 3.20 -3.08
CA ASP A 255 0.02 1.90 -3.40
C ASP A 255 -1.07 1.03 -4.02
N ILE A 256 -0.79 0.45 -5.20
CA ILE A 256 -1.73 -0.41 -5.91
C ILE A 256 -1.30 -1.87 -5.84
N ARG A 257 -2.27 -2.77 -5.66
CA ARG A 257 -2.10 -4.22 -5.71
C ARG A 257 -3.09 -4.82 -6.68
N ALA A 258 -2.66 -5.82 -7.43
CA ALA A 258 -3.53 -6.57 -8.32
C ALA A 258 -3.74 -7.99 -7.78
N THR A 259 -5.00 -8.38 -7.58
CA THR A 259 -5.40 -9.71 -7.12
C THR A 259 -6.09 -10.46 -8.25
N ASN A 260 -5.52 -11.58 -8.67
CA ASN A 260 -6.09 -12.39 -9.75
C ASN A 260 -7.23 -13.29 -9.24
N ARG A 261 -8.42 -13.19 -9.82
CA ARG A 261 -9.59 -14.07 -9.56
C ARG A 261 -9.87 -15.04 -10.72
N GLY A 262 -9.02 -15.04 -11.75
CA GLY A 262 -9.12 -15.86 -12.95
C GLY A 262 -8.04 -16.94 -13.04
N PRO A 263 -7.74 -17.43 -14.27
CA PRO A 263 -6.64 -18.37 -14.50
C PRO A 263 -5.28 -17.69 -14.28
N SER A 264 -4.22 -18.47 -14.08
CA SER A 264 -2.86 -17.95 -13.92
C SER A 264 -2.46 -17.05 -15.10
N LEU A 265 -1.98 -15.86 -14.78
CA LEU A 265 -1.49 -14.87 -15.74
C LEU A 265 0.04 -14.91 -15.79
N GLY A 266 0.63 -14.49 -16.92
CA GLY A 266 2.05 -14.21 -16.98
C GLY A 266 2.42 -12.95 -16.19
N ARG A 267 3.69 -12.55 -16.25
CA ARG A 267 4.20 -11.37 -15.53
C ARG A 267 3.95 -10.06 -16.26
N GLU A 268 3.75 -10.12 -17.58
CA GLU A 268 3.39 -8.96 -18.38
C GLU A 268 1.99 -8.47 -18.01
N MET A 269 1.92 -7.46 -17.15
CA MET A 269 0.68 -6.80 -16.77
C MET A 269 0.90 -5.29 -16.67
N ILE A 270 -0.10 -4.52 -17.07
CA ILE A 270 -0.14 -3.08 -16.89
C ILE A 270 -1.43 -2.68 -16.17
N ALA A 271 -1.32 -1.70 -15.28
CA ALA A 271 -2.43 -1.00 -14.69
C ALA A 271 -2.69 0.27 -15.50
N VAL A 272 -3.76 0.31 -16.28
CA VAL A 272 -4.16 1.48 -17.07
C VAL A 272 -5.04 2.38 -16.20
N ILE A 273 -4.74 3.67 -16.20
CA ILE A 273 -5.50 4.69 -15.48
C ILE A 273 -6.32 5.44 -16.53
N GLU A 274 -7.62 5.18 -16.55
CA GLU A 274 -8.58 5.72 -17.52
C GLU A 274 -9.42 6.83 -16.89
N GLY A 275 -9.76 7.86 -17.66
CA GLY A 275 -10.67 8.91 -17.18
C GLY A 275 -10.05 9.98 -16.27
N LEU A 276 -8.72 10.09 -16.21
CA LEU A 276 -8.06 11.12 -15.39
C LEU A 276 -8.65 12.51 -15.60
N PRO A 277 -9.05 13.21 -14.52
CA PRO A 277 -9.61 14.55 -14.62
C PRO A 277 -8.54 15.58 -15.01
N SER A 278 -9.00 16.72 -15.53
CA SER A 278 -8.11 17.84 -15.84
C SER A 278 -7.38 18.31 -14.58
N GLY A 279 -6.07 18.54 -14.70
CA GLY A 279 -5.23 18.95 -13.56
C GLY A 279 -4.59 17.80 -12.79
N VAL A 280 -4.89 16.54 -13.15
CA VAL A 280 -4.25 15.35 -12.57
C VAL A 280 -3.34 14.66 -13.58
N ASN A 281 -2.07 14.48 -13.23
CA ASN A 281 -1.07 13.81 -14.05
C ASN A 281 -0.37 12.70 -13.26
N VAL A 282 -0.10 11.57 -13.90
CA VAL A 282 0.68 10.47 -13.29
C VAL A 282 2.16 10.78 -13.48
N LEU A 283 2.90 10.98 -12.39
CA LEU A 283 4.31 11.39 -12.39
C LEU A 283 5.25 10.23 -12.76
N ASN A 284 4.92 9.02 -12.34
CA ASN A 284 5.75 7.83 -12.50
C ASN A 284 5.13 6.80 -13.46
N ALA A 285 4.38 7.26 -14.47
CA ALA A 285 3.82 6.40 -15.50
C ALA A 285 4.92 5.65 -16.27
N SER A 286 4.73 4.34 -16.49
CA SER A 286 5.61 3.54 -17.33
C SER A 286 5.39 3.82 -18.81
N GLY A 287 4.23 4.32 -19.20
CA GLY A 287 3.94 4.67 -20.59
C GLY A 287 2.52 5.16 -20.81
N MET A 288 2.14 5.24 -22.09
CA MET A 288 0.80 5.66 -22.54
C MET A 288 0.21 4.60 -23.46
N THR A 289 -1.10 4.34 -23.34
CA THR A 289 -1.84 3.54 -24.30
C THR A 289 -1.98 4.28 -25.64
N THR A 290 -2.45 3.57 -26.67
CA THR A 290 -2.72 4.16 -27.99
C THR A 290 -3.77 5.27 -27.97
N VAL A 291 -4.64 5.28 -26.96
CA VAL A 291 -5.67 6.31 -26.74
C VAL A 291 -5.20 7.42 -25.78
N GLY A 292 -3.95 7.37 -25.32
CA GLY A 292 -3.34 8.40 -24.49
C GLY A 292 -3.55 8.25 -22.97
N SER A 293 -4.08 7.11 -22.51
CA SER A 293 -4.22 6.84 -21.07
C SER A 293 -2.87 6.41 -20.48
N PRO A 294 -2.41 6.99 -19.36
CA PRO A 294 -1.19 6.54 -18.71
C PRO A 294 -1.37 5.14 -18.10
N PHE A 295 -0.28 4.40 -17.99
CA PHE A 295 -0.28 3.12 -17.31
C PHE A 295 0.99 2.87 -16.49
N ILE A 296 0.87 1.96 -15.53
CA ILE A 296 1.94 1.48 -14.66
C ILE A 296 2.28 0.05 -15.05
N ASN A 297 3.56 -0.23 -15.32
CA ASN A 297 4.03 -1.59 -15.59
C ASN A 297 4.17 -2.36 -14.26
N LEU A 298 3.42 -3.47 -14.14
CA LEU A 298 3.32 -4.29 -12.94
C LEU A 298 4.27 -5.51 -12.95
N GLU A 299 5.03 -5.73 -14.01
CA GLU A 299 5.95 -6.87 -14.15
C GLU A 299 6.93 -7.06 -12.97
N PRO A 300 7.51 -6.00 -12.36
CA PRO A 300 8.38 -6.16 -11.19
C PRO A 300 7.65 -6.67 -9.95
N ALA A 301 6.35 -6.42 -9.86
CA ALA A 301 5.51 -6.79 -8.73
C ALA A 301 4.82 -8.15 -8.91
N ALA A 302 4.83 -8.69 -10.13
CA ALA A 302 4.37 -10.03 -10.41
C ALA A 302 5.39 -11.07 -9.89
N PRO A 303 4.96 -12.08 -9.10
CA PRO A 303 5.83 -13.17 -8.69
C PRO A 303 6.43 -13.94 -9.89
N ARG A 304 7.46 -14.75 -9.64
CA ARG A 304 8.01 -15.67 -10.65
C ARG A 304 6.93 -16.64 -11.15
N GLY A 305 6.85 -16.83 -12.46
CA GLY A 305 5.78 -17.60 -13.10
C GLY A 305 4.44 -16.84 -13.15
N GLY A 306 4.47 -15.52 -12.90
CA GLY A 306 3.30 -14.67 -12.98
C GLY A 306 2.34 -14.76 -11.81
N LEU A 307 1.12 -14.28 -12.06
CA LEU A 307 0.09 -14.10 -11.04
C LEU A 307 -0.90 -15.26 -11.09
N ARG A 308 -0.69 -16.25 -10.20
CA ARG A 308 -1.58 -17.40 -10.04
C ARG A 308 -2.99 -17.00 -9.59
N ALA A 309 -3.95 -17.91 -9.75
CA ALA A 309 -5.29 -17.74 -9.20
C ALA A 309 -5.24 -17.44 -7.69
N ASN A 310 -5.94 -16.39 -7.27
CA ASN A 310 -5.99 -15.82 -5.91
C ASN A 310 -4.65 -15.28 -5.36
N ALA A 311 -3.61 -15.17 -6.19
CA ALA A 311 -2.39 -14.48 -5.80
C ALA A 311 -2.55 -12.96 -5.99
N THR A 312 -1.80 -12.22 -5.18
CA THR A 312 -1.74 -10.76 -5.21
C THR A 312 -0.31 -10.32 -5.51
N THR A 313 -0.16 -9.25 -6.28
CA THR A 313 1.15 -8.66 -6.56
C THR A 313 1.74 -8.03 -5.29
N THR A 314 3.07 -7.85 -5.27
CA THR A 314 3.67 -6.85 -4.36
C THR A 314 3.07 -5.47 -4.68
N PRO A 315 2.81 -4.60 -3.70
CA PRO A 315 2.31 -3.26 -3.98
C PRO A 315 3.29 -2.43 -4.81
N ILE A 316 2.76 -1.68 -5.78
CA ILE A 316 3.50 -0.66 -6.54
C ILE A 316 3.02 0.71 -6.14
N ARG A 317 3.96 1.61 -5.84
CA ARG A 317 3.65 3.00 -5.54
C ARG A 317 3.39 3.80 -6.82
N VAL A 318 2.25 4.46 -6.87
CA VAL A 318 1.84 5.37 -7.95
C VAL A 318 1.80 6.79 -7.41
N GLU A 319 2.31 7.73 -8.19
CA GLU A 319 2.41 9.13 -7.81
C GLU A 319 1.71 10.01 -8.82
N PHE A 320 0.97 10.97 -8.31
CA PHE A 320 0.21 11.93 -9.10
C PHE A 320 0.56 13.35 -8.69
N ASP A 321 0.63 14.22 -9.69
CA ASP A 321 0.59 15.66 -9.54
C ASP A 321 -0.85 16.13 -9.75
N VAL A 322 -1.33 16.96 -8.84
CA VAL A 322 -2.72 17.37 -8.71
C VAL A 322 -2.74 18.90 -8.57
N THR A 323 -3.20 19.57 -9.61
CA THR A 323 -3.40 21.02 -9.64
C THR A 323 -4.88 21.32 -9.78
N ASP A 324 -5.46 22.00 -8.78
CA ASP A 324 -6.87 22.46 -8.78
C ASP A 324 -7.89 21.38 -9.21
N ALA A 325 -7.67 20.13 -8.81
CA ALA A 325 -8.51 19.03 -9.25
C ALA A 325 -9.85 18.98 -8.48
N PRO A 326 -10.97 18.75 -9.19
CA PRO A 326 -12.22 18.32 -8.55
C PRO A 326 -12.02 16.96 -7.84
N ALA A 327 -13.10 16.36 -7.33
CA ALA A 327 -13.02 14.96 -6.91
C ALA A 327 -12.41 14.11 -8.04
N VAL A 328 -11.53 13.20 -7.66
CA VAL A 328 -10.81 12.37 -8.60
C VAL A 328 -11.70 11.18 -8.89
N ASP A 329 -12.15 11.05 -10.14
CA ASP A 329 -12.96 9.93 -10.63
C ASP A 329 -12.18 9.31 -11.79
N PHE A 330 -11.36 8.30 -11.49
CA PHE A 330 -10.64 7.54 -12.51
C PHE A 330 -10.83 6.05 -12.31
N ASP A 331 -10.83 5.33 -13.42
CA ASP A 331 -10.86 3.88 -13.44
C ASP A 331 -9.44 3.33 -13.48
N LEU A 332 -9.15 2.33 -12.66
CA LEU A 332 -7.89 1.59 -12.71
C LEU A 332 -8.16 0.17 -13.22
N ARG A 333 -7.70 -0.11 -14.44
CA ARG A 333 -8.00 -1.36 -15.13
C ARG A 333 -6.74 -2.14 -15.44
N ILE A 334 -6.72 -3.42 -15.05
CA ILE A 334 -5.61 -4.30 -15.41
C ILE A 334 -5.77 -4.78 -16.83
N ARG A 335 -4.67 -4.71 -17.58
CA ARG A 335 -4.49 -5.38 -18.85
C ARG A 335 -3.30 -6.32 -18.75
N ARG A 336 -3.40 -7.46 -19.42
CA ARG A 336 -2.41 -8.54 -19.40
C ARG A 336 -1.82 -8.79 -20.78
N GLY A 337 -0.59 -9.25 -20.81
CA GLY A 337 0.02 -9.87 -21.97
C GLY A 337 -0.44 -11.33 -22.13
N ALA A 338 0.49 -12.18 -22.54
CA ALA A 338 0.24 -13.61 -22.65
C ALA A 338 -0.07 -14.26 -21.28
N LEU A 339 -0.71 -15.43 -21.33
CA LEU A 339 -0.84 -16.29 -20.14
C LEU A 339 0.50 -16.98 -19.88
N ASN A 340 0.76 -17.35 -18.63
CA ASN A 340 1.98 -18.08 -18.27
C ASN A 340 2.08 -19.41 -19.04
N SER A 341 3.25 -19.66 -19.60
CA SER A 341 3.62 -20.82 -20.40
C SER A 341 4.63 -21.67 -19.63
N ALA A 342 4.47 -22.99 -19.64
CA ALA A 342 5.45 -23.86 -18.99
C ALA A 342 6.83 -23.78 -19.69
N PRO A 343 7.93 -23.88 -18.94
CA PRO A 343 9.26 -23.85 -19.54
C PRO A 343 9.48 -25.09 -20.41
N THR A 344 10.20 -24.95 -21.51
CA THR A 344 10.56 -26.08 -22.38
C THR A 344 11.94 -26.61 -22.00
N LEU A 345 12.06 -27.93 -21.77
CA LEU A 345 13.32 -28.62 -21.50
C LEU A 345 13.72 -29.47 -22.71
N ALA A 346 14.94 -29.30 -23.21
CA ALA A 346 15.50 -30.16 -24.24
C ALA A 346 15.75 -31.56 -23.66
N SER A 347 15.23 -32.59 -24.34
CA SER A 347 15.30 -33.97 -23.88
C SER A 347 16.75 -34.46 -23.81
N LEU A 348 17.13 -35.04 -22.65
CA LEU A 348 18.40 -35.76 -22.49
C LEU A 348 18.31 -37.21 -22.97
N GLY A 349 17.12 -37.82 -22.92
CA GLY A 349 16.90 -39.19 -23.34
C GLY A 349 17.65 -40.23 -22.48
N ILE A 350 18.33 -41.16 -23.13
CA ILE A 350 19.11 -42.22 -22.47
C ILE A 350 20.58 -41.82 -22.44
N LEU A 351 21.16 -41.83 -21.24
CA LEU A 351 22.58 -41.58 -21.00
C LEU A 351 23.29 -42.90 -20.71
N THR A 352 24.43 -43.14 -21.35
CA THR A 352 25.31 -44.27 -21.04
C THR A 352 26.66 -43.76 -20.55
N MET A 353 27.14 -44.30 -19.43
CA MET A 353 28.41 -43.96 -18.79
C MET A 353 29.14 -45.19 -18.28
N HIS A 354 30.45 -45.06 -18.08
CA HIS A 354 31.27 -46.06 -17.41
C HIS A 354 31.60 -45.65 -15.97
N PRO A 355 31.84 -46.59 -15.04
CA PRO A 355 32.25 -46.25 -13.70
C PRO A 355 33.54 -45.43 -13.66
N GLY A 356 33.58 -44.39 -12.82
CA GLY A 356 34.70 -43.46 -12.68
C GLY A 356 34.73 -42.33 -13.72
N GLU A 357 33.89 -42.39 -14.75
CA GLU A 357 33.69 -41.28 -15.70
C GLU A 357 33.09 -40.07 -14.97
N VAL A 358 33.54 -38.87 -15.33
CA VAL A 358 32.88 -37.62 -14.92
C VAL A 358 32.29 -36.99 -16.16
N ARG A 359 30.99 -36.74 -16.16
CA ARG A 359 30.30 -36.04 -17.24
C ARG A 359 29.51 -34.88 -16.67
N THR A 360 29.70 -33.72 -17.28
CA THR A 360 28.97 -32.50 -16.94
C THR A 360 28.10 -32.11 -18.12
N ILE A 361 26.81 -31.90 -17.88
CA ILE A 361 25.79 -31.58 -18.87
C ILE A 361 25.11 -30.30 -18.44
N GLN A 362 25.16 -29.29 -19.31
CA GLN A 362 24.33 -28.10 -19.13
C GLN A 362 22.92 -28.41 -19.63
N LEU A 363 21.92 -28.37 -18.75
CA LEU A 363 20.53 -28.50 -19.14
C LEU A 363 20.15 -27.30 -20.02
N ALA A 364 19.57 -27.59 -21.19
CA ALA A 364 19.06 -26.58 -22.10
C ALA A 364 17.55 -26.45 -21.87
N ALA A 365 17.14 -25.44 -21.12
CA ALA A 365 15.74 -25.08 -20.96
C ALA A 365 15.53 -23.60 -21.25
N THR A 366 14.35 -23.27 -21.75
CA THR A 366 13.93 -21.91 -22.07
C THR A 366 12.52 -21.66 -21.58
N ASP A 367 12.26 -20.42 -21.18
CA ASP A 367 10.93 -19.96 -20.81
C ASP A 367 10.47 -18.90 -21.80
N ALA A 368 9.22 -19.00 -22.27
CA ALA A 368 8.68 -18.07 -23.26
C ALA A 368 8.33 -16.71 -22.66
N ASP A 369 8.05 -16.67 -21.36
CA ASP A 369 7.67 -15.46 -20.61
C ASP A 369 8.90 -14.77 -19.99
N GLY A 370 10.10 -15.31 -20.20
CA GLY A 370 11.36 -14.76 -19.69
C GLY A 370 11.58 -15.04 -18.21
N ASP A 371 10.86 -16.00 -17.63
CA ASP A 371 10.94 -16.26 -16.20
C ASP A 371 12.22 -17.00 -15.76
N PRO A 372 12.79 -16.66 -14.57
CA PRO A 372 13.93 -17.38 -14.04
C PRO A 372 13.60 -18.85 -13.74
N LEU A 373 14.39 -19.75 -14.29
CA LEU A 373 14.18 -21.19 -14.17
C LEU A 373 14.77 -21.79 -12.88
N ALA A 374 14.01 -22.68 -12.25
CA ALA A 374 14.44 -23.50 -11.13
C ALA A 374 14.54 -24.97 -11.55
N TYR A 375 15.72 -25.55 -11.39
CA TYR A 375 16.03 -26.93 -11.74
C TYR A 375 16.01 -27.82 -10.50
N SER A 376 15.43 -29.01 -10.65
CA SER A 376 15.42 -30.03 -9.60
C SER A 376 15.46 -31.41 -10.22
N LEU A 377 15.94 -32.38 -9.45
CA LEU A 377 16.03 -33.77 -9.84
C LEU A 377 15.52 -34.63 -8.69
N THR A 378 14.66 -35.59 -8.99
CA THR A 378 14.07 -36.49 -7.99
C THR A 378 14.23 -37.95 -8.42
N PRO A 379 14.69 -38.86 -7.54
CA PRO A 379 14.69 -40.31 -7.83
C PRO A 379 13.27 -40.82 -8.10
N LEU A 380 13.11 -41.72 -9.08
CA LEU A 380 11.81 -42.36 -9.30
C LEU A 380 11.51 -43.41 -8.22
N ALA A 381 10.25 -43.45 -7.77
CA ALA A 381 9.81 -44.44 -6.78
C ALA A 381 10.00 -45.87 -7.32
N GLY A 382 10.57 -46.75 -6.47
CA GLY A 382 10.83 -48.15 -6.83
C GLY A 382 12.11 -48.39 -7.64
N GLN A 383 12.91 -47.37 -7.92
CA GLN A 383 14.22 -47.50 -8.57
C GLN A 383 15.37 -47.65 -7.55
N PRO A 384 16.53 -48.21 -7.96
CA PRO A 384 17.73 -48.19 -7.13
C PRO A 384 18.14 -46.76 -6.73
N PRO A 385 18.85 -46.57 -5.60
CA PRO A 385 19.42 -45.28 -5.24
C PRO A 385 20.25 -44.72 -6.39
N LEU A 386 20.10 -43.41 -6.66
CA LEU A 386 20.80 -42.78 -7.76
C LEU A 386 22.33 -42.86 -7.58
N PRO A 387 23.09 -43.01 -8.68
CA PRO A 387 24.54 -42.95 -8.63
C PRO A 387 24.99 -41.54 -8.20
N THR A 388 26.28 -41.40 -7.89
CA THR A 388 26.80 -40.11 -7.43
C THR A 388 26.63 -39.04 -8.53
N MET A 389 25.79 -38.06 -8.23
CA MET A 389 25.46 -36.96 -9.11
C MET A 389 25.08 -35.70 -8.33
N SER A 390 25.14 -34.55 -8.97
CA SER A 390 24.67 -33.27 -8.43
C SER A 390 24.09 -32.39 -9.52
N LEU A 391 23.08 -31.59 -9.16
CA LEU A 391 22.49 -30.56 -10.02
C LEU A 391 22.57 -29.23 -9.29
N ASN A 392 23.20 -28.24 -9.91
CA ASN A 392 23.29 -26.89 -9.33
C ASN A 392 22.11 -26.00 -9.79
N GLN A 393 22.01 -24.81 -9.20
CA GLN A 393 20.95 -23.84 -9.52
C GLN A 393 21.03 -23.29 -10.95
N ALA A 394 22.20 -23.34 -11.59
CA ALA A 394 22.40 -22.93 -12.98
C ALA A 394 22.00 -24.02 -14.00
N GLY A 395 21.49 -25.17 -13.54
CA GLY A 395 21.10 -26.27 -14.41
C GLY A 395 22.27 -27.12 -14.90
N GLU A 396 23.42 -27.09 -14.24
CA GLU A 396 24.55 -27.95 -14.56
C GLU A 396 24.41 -29.29 -13.81
N LEU A 397 24.18 -30.36 -14.57
CA LEU A 397 24.11 -31.73 -14.07
C LEU A 397 25.50 -32.37 -14.16
N THR A 398 26.07 -32.74 -13.01
CA THR A 398 27.34 -33.48 -12.93
C THR A 398 27.06 -34.92 -12.52
N LEU A 399 27.52 -35.86 -13.34
CA LEU A 399 27.42 -37.30 -13.12
C LEU A 399 28.81 -37.86 -12.85
N ARG A 400 28.96 -38.63 -11.78
CA ARG A 400 30.23 -39.26 -11.38
C ARG A 400 29.98 -40.65 -10.78
N PRO A 401 29.53 -41.63 -11.58
CA PRO A 401 29.27 -42.98 -11.10
C PRO A 401 30.50 -43.63 -10.46
N MET A 402 30.30 -44.30 -9.33
CA MET A 402 31.33 -45.08 -8.64
C MET A 402 31.46 -46.51 -9.20
N PRO A 403 32.61 -47.19 -9.02
CA PRO A 403 32.83 -48.57 -9.47
C PRO A 403 31.74 -49.60 -9.08
N ASP A 404 31.05 -49.38 -7.95
CA ASP A 404 29.99 -50.25 -7.42
C ASP A 404 28.58 -49.87 -7.89
N GLN A 405 28.42 -48.81 -8.67
CA GLN A 405 27.13 -48.28 -9.13
C GLN A 405 26.77 -48.75 -10.55
N LEU A 406 26.86 -50.05 -10.82
CA LEU A 406 26.47 -50.63 -12.11
C LEU A 406 24.95 -50.82 -12.22
N GLY A 407 24.38 -50.62 -13.41
CA GLY A 407 22.97 -50.88 -13.70
C GLY A 407 22.26 -49.73 -14.41
N SER A 408 20.94 -49.85 -14.52
CA SER A 408 20.05 -48.83 -15.07
C SER A 408 19.38 -48.07 -13.93
N PHE A 409 19.48 -46.74 -13.97
CA PHE A 409 18.89 -45.83 -13.00
C PHE A 409 17.94 -44.88 -13.71
N GLN A 410 16.85 -44.50 -13.05
CA GLN A 410 15.91 -43.51 -13.58
C GLN A 410 15.66 -42.41 -12.56
N PHE A 411 15.67 -41.18 -13.04
CA PHE A 411 15.36 -39.99 -12.26
C PHE A 411 14.51 -39.03 -13.09
N GLU A 412 13.68 -38.23 -12.41
CA GLU A 412 12.89 -37.18 -13.02
C GLU A 412 13.68 -35.87 -12.92
N LEU A 413 13.96 -35.25 -14.07
CA LEU A 413 14.32 -33.85 -14.15
C LEU A 413 13.06 -33.01 -14.15
N ARG A 414 13.06 -31.94 -13.38
CA ARG A 414 11.97 -30.97 -13.32
C ARG A 414 12.53 -29.56 -13.43
N VAL A 415 12.01 -28.81 -14.41
CA VAL A 415 12.30 -27.39 -14.61
C VAL A 415 11.03 -26.59 -14.41
N SER A 416 11.07 -25.57 -13.56
CA SER A 416 9.92 -24.76 -13.21
C SER A 416 10.22 -23.27 -13.33
N ASP A 417 9.27 -22.50 -13.84
CA ASP A 417 9.25 -21.03 -13.91
C ASP A 417 8.84 -20.39 -12.56
N GLY A 418 8.46 -21.20 -11.57
CA GLY A 418 7.91 -20.76 -10.30
C GLY A 418 6.38 -20.89 -10.21
N ALA A 419 5.68 -21.10 -11.32
CA ALA A 419 4.25 -21.37 -11.46
C ALA A 419 3.94 -22.80 -11.94
N VAL A 420 4.41 -23.16 -13.14
CA VAL A 420 4.25 -24.43 -13.82
C VAL A 420 5.62 -25.10 -13.98
N ALA A 421 5.66 -26.37 -14.35
CA ALA A 421 6.92 -27.07 -14.59
C ALA A 421 6.78 -28.09 -15.70
N THR A 422 7.89 -28.33 -16.38
CA THR A 422 8.07 -29.44 -17.31
C THR A 422 8.96 -30.49 -16.68
N THR A 423 8.58 -31.75 -16.85
CA THR A 423 9.32 -32.90 -16.35
C THR A 423 9.79 -33.81 -17.48
N GLU A 424 10.93 -34.45 -17.26
CA GLU A 424 11.47 -35.50 -18.13
C GLU A 424 11.99 -36.63 -17.25
N VAL A 425 11.61 -37.88 -17.56
CA VAL A 425 12.25 -39.05 -16.96
C VAL A 425 13.48 -39.40 -17.78
N VAL A 426 14.66 -39.34 -17.16
CA VAL A 426 15.94 -39.66 -17.77
C VAL A 426 16.38 -41.05 -17.33
N GLN A 427 16.85 -41.86 -18.28
CA GLN A 427 17.49 -43.15 -18.00
C GLN A 427 19.01 -42.99 -18.05
N LEU A 428 19.69 -43.49 -17.01
CA LEU A 428 21.14 -43.52 -16.91
C LEU A 428 21.61 -44.97 -16.76
N ASP A 429 22.28 -45.46 -17.80
CA ASP A 429 22.89 -46.78 -17.83
C ASP A 429 24.38 -46.68 -17.49
N ILE A 430 24.77 -47.31 -16.39
CA ILE A 430 26.17 -47.44 -15.99
C ILE A 430 26.62 -48.85 -16.34
N VAL A 431 27.38 -48.95 -17.42
CA VAL A 431 27.84 -50.21 -17.99
C VAL A 431 29.33 -50.41 -17.69
N ALA A 432 29.71 -51.62 -17.34
CA ALA A 432 31.11 -51.95 -17.09
C ALA A 432 31.97 -51.59 -18.32
N ASP A 433 33.18 -51.08 -18.08
CA ASP A 433 34.13 -50.82 -19.17
C ASP A 433 34.50 -52.16 -19.83
N PRO A 434 34.31 -52.33 -21.16
CA PRO A 434 34.72 -53.54 -21.86
C PRO A 434 36.25 -53.76 -21.81
N ASN A 435 37.03 -52.71 -21.56
CA ASN A 435 38.48 -52.79 -21.42
C ASN A 435 38.89 -53.03 -19.96
N VAL A 436 38.85 -54.31 -19.55
CA VAL A 436 39.25 -54.76 -18.21
C VAL A 436 40.79 -54.77 -18.00
N THR A 437 41.58 -54.13 -18.87
CA THR A 437 43.05 -54.16 -18.72
C THR A 437 43.50 -53.23 -17.59
N THR A 438 43.57 -53.81 -16.40
CA THR A 438 44.12 -53.19 -15.20
C THR A 438 45.52 -52.62 -15.46
N ARG A 439 45.66 -51.29 -15.48
CA ARG A 439 46.95 -50.69 -15.14
C ARG A 439 47.08 -50.70 -13.62
N ILE A 440 47.67 -51.76 -13.09
CA ILE A 440 48.14 -51.76 -11.70
C ILE A 440 49.26 -50.73 -11.62
N SER A 441 48.99 -49.57 -10.99
CA SER A 441 50.06 -48.67 -10.54
C SER A 441 50.37 -49.01 -9.09
N GLY A 442 51.37 -49.86 -8.90
CA GLY A 442 51.89 -50.24 -7.60
C GLY A 442 53.30 -50.80 -7.75
N VAL A 443 54.23 -50.33 -6.93
CA VAL A 443 55.59 -50.87 -6.88
C VAL A 443 55.55 -52.15 -6.05
N VAL A 444 55.94 -53.28 -6.63
CA VAL A 444 56.23 -54.50 -5.87
C VAL A 444 57.47 -54.22 -5.02
N ARG A 445 57.29 -53.98 -3.71
CA ARG A 445 58.40 -54.10 -2.76
C ARG A 445 58.64 -55.59 -2.55
N SER A 446 59.65 -56.10 -3.25
CA SER A 446 60.17 -57.46 -3.10
C SER A 446 60.39 -57.80 -1.63
N THR A 447 59.95 -58.99 -1.24
CA THR A 447 60.43 -59.70 -0.05
C THR A 447 61.82 -60.25 -0.36
N ASN A 448 62.81 -59.81 0.39
CA ASN A 448 63.99 -60.58 0.77
C ASN A 448 64.52 -60.00 2.08
#